data_AF-A0A2J8UV68-F1
#
_entry.id   AF-A0A2J8UV68-F1
#
_cell.length_a   1.000
_cell.length_b   1.000
_cell.length_c   1.000
_cell.angle_alpha   90.00
_cell.angle_beta   90.00
_cell.angle_gamma   90.00
#
_symmetry.space_group_name_H-M   'P 1'
#
loop_
_entity.id
_entity.type
_entity.pdbx_description
1 polymer ?
#
loop_
_entity_poly.entity_id
_entity_poly.type
_entity_poly.pdbx_seq_one_letter_code
_entity_poly.pdbx_strand_id
1 'polypeptide(L)'
;MCFLFSTFPRTGKCHVQTIQLCRRLTVEFMHYIIAARALRKVFLSIKGVYYQAEVLGQPIVWITPYAFSHDHPTDVDYRVMATFTEFYTTLLGFVNFRLYQLLNLHYPPKLEGQAQAEAKASEGIYALDSESSME
;
A
#
# COMPACT_ATOMS: atom_id res chain seq x y z
N MET A 1 -4.23 -7.15 8.39
CA MET A 1 -5.22 -6.04 8.35
C MET A 1 -4.96 -5.06 7.21
N CYS A 2 -3.73 -4.60 6.97
CA CYS A 2 -3.43 -3.64 5.91
C CYS A 2 -3.94 -4.06 4.51
N PHE A 3 -3.81 -5.35 4.13
CA PHE A 3 -4.32 -5.88 2.85
C PHE A 3 -5.85 -5.90 2.73
N LEU A 4 -6.58 -5.95 3.84
CA LEU A 4 -8.04 -5.87 3.82
C LEU A 4 -8.46 -4.41 3.65
N PHE A 5 -7.92 -3.52 4.48
CA PHE A 5 -8.20 -2.09 4.43
C PHE A 5 -7.81 -1.46 3.10
N SER A 6 -6.78 -1.99 2.41
CA SER A 6 -6.41 -1.51 1.09
C SER A 6 -7.50 -1.76 0.03
N THR A 7 -8.37 -2.75 0.20
CA THR A 7 -9.48 -3.03 -0.72
C THR A 7 -10.76 -2.25 -0.46
N PHE A 8 -10.89 -1.59 0.69
CA PHE A 8 -12.12 -0.85 1.01
C PHE A 8 -12.33 0.36 0.08
N PRO A 9 -13.58 0.62 -0.33
CA PRO A 9 -13.93 1.84 -1.04
C PRO A 9 -13.75 3.06 -0.12
N ARG A 10 -13.60 4.23 -0.73
CA ARG A 10 -13.55 5.51 -0.01
C ARG A 10 -14.97 5.88 0.46
N THR A 11 -15.44 5.24 1.52
CA THR A 11 -16.73 5.51 2.16
C THR A 11 -16.54 6.21 3.50
N GLY A 12 -17.46 7.08 3.90
CA GLY A 12 -17.37 7.89 5.13
C GLY A 12 -17.31 7.13 6.46
N LYS A 13 -17.40 5.79 6.45
CA LYS A 13 -17.25 4.93 7.65
C LYS A 13 -15.79 4.66 8.03
N CYS A 14 -14.86 4.78 7.08
CA CYS A 14 -13.43 4.51 7.29
C CYS A 14 -12.61 5.73 6.90
N HIS A 15 -11.55 6.03 7.67
CA HIS A 15 -10.70 7.19 7.41
C HIS A 15 -9.95 7.02 6.09
N VAL A 16 -10.20 7.91 5.12
CA VAL A 16 -9.68 7.80 3.75
C VAL A 16 -8.15 7.77 3.73
N GLN A 17 -7.51 8.52 4.62
CA GLN A 17 -6.05 8.57 4.75
C GLN A 17 -5.47 7.21 5.15
N THR A 18 -6.11 6.51 6.10
CA THR A 18 -5.67 5.18 6.54
C THR A 18 -5.78 4.15 5.42
N ILE A 19 -6.85 4.20 4.61
CA ILE A 19 -7.01 3.34 3.42
C ILE A 19 -5.88 3.57 2.41
N GLN A 20 -5.59 4.84 2.10
CA GLN A 20 -4.52 5.19 1.17
C GLN A 20 -3.15 4.75 1.68
N LEU A 21 -2.87 4.93 2.98
CA LEU A 21 -1.64 4.48 3.61
C LEU A 21 -1.51 2.95 3.55
N CYS A 22 -2.58 2.22 3.86
CA CYS A 22 -2.61 0.76 3.74
C CYS A 22 -2.31 0.29 2.30
N ARG A 23 -2.93 0.93 1.29
CA ARG A 23 -2.66 0.65 -0.13
C ARG A 23 -1.19 0.85 -0.47
N ARG A 24 -0.63 2.00 -0.08
CA ARG A 24 0.79 2.30 -0.33
C ARG A 24 1.70 1.26 0.33
N LEU A 25 1.57 1.04 1.64
CA LEU A 25 2.46 0.16 2.40
C LEU A 25 2.37 -1.30 1.93
N THR A 26 1.18 -1.77 1.54
CA THR A 26 1.01 -3.14 1.01
C THR A 26 1.65 -3.32 -0.36
N VAL A 27 1.56 -2.31 -1.23
CA VAL A 27 2.27 -2.31 -2.52
C VAL A 27 3.78 -2.28 -2.33
N GLU A 28 4.29 -1.44 -1.42
CA GLU A 28 5.72 -1.40 -1.07
C GLU A 28 6.21 -2.75 -0.54
N PHE A 29 5.43 -3.41 0.33
CA PHE A 29 5.77 -4.74 0.83
C PHE A 29 5.79 -5.78 -0.31
N MET A 30 4.79 -5.78 -1.20
CA MET A 30 4.78 -6.68 -2.35
C MET A 30 5.95 -6.42 -3.31
N HIS A 31 6.32 -5.16 -3.52
CA HIS A 31 7.48 -4.80 -4.32
C HIS A 31 8.77 -5.35 -3.72
N TYR A 32 8.96 -5.24 -2.40
CA TYR A 32 10.07 -5.89 -1.70
C TYR A 32 10.12 -7.40 -1.99
N ILE A 33 8.99 -8.11 -1.86
CA ILE A 33 8.92 -9.56 -2.10
C ILE A 33 9.32 -9.92 -3.54
N ILE A 34 8.90 -9.12 -4.51
CA ILE A 34 9.25 -9.30 -5.92
C ILE A 34 10.75 -9.05 -6.13
N ALA A 35 11.27 -7.93 -5.63
CA ALA A 35 12.69 -7.56 -5.77
C ALA A 35 13.62 -8.58 -5.10
N ALA A 36 13.24 -9.08 -3.93
CA ALA A 36 13.97 -10.12 -3.20
C ALA A 36 13.82 -11.54 -3.79
N ARG A 37 12.89 -11.74 -4.74
CA ARG A 37 12.49 -13.08 -5.25
C ARG A 37 12.16 -14.05 -4.10
N ALA A 38 11.44 -13.53 -3.10
CA ALA A 38 11.19 -14.20 -1.84
C ALA A 38 9.94 -15.10 -1.86
N LEU A 39 9.09 -15.03 -2.89
CA LEU A 39 7.87 -15.82 -2.97
C LEU A 39 8.18 -17.32 -3.09
N ARG A 40 7.43 -18.15 -2.35
CA ARG A 40 7.63 -19.61 -2.29
C ARG A 40 6.40 -20.39 -2.72
N LYS A 41 5.23 -20.06 -2.17
CA LYS A 41 3.98 -20.76 -2.47
C LYS A 41 2.83 -19.78 -2.63
N VAL A 42 1.88 -20.15 -3.48
CA VAL A 42 0.64 -19.40 -3.70
C VAL A 42 -0.52 -20.38 -3.69
N PHE A 43 -1.59 -20.03 -3.00
CA PHE A 43 -2.82 -20.84 -2.94
C PHE A 43 -4.04 -19.94 -3.15
N LEU A 44 -4.84 -20.25 -4.16
CA LEU A 44 -6.07 -19.53 -4.46
C LEU A 44 -7.24 -20.21 -3.74
N SER A 45 -8.03 -19.43 -3.02
CA SER A 45 -9.19 -19.90 -2.27
C SER A 45 -10.40 -19.04 -2.57
N ILE A 46 -11.58 -19.47 -2.11
CA ILE A 46 -12.81 -18.65 -2.18
C ILE A 46 -12.66 -17.33 -1.41
N LYS A 47 -11.84 -17.30 -0.34
CA LYS A 47 -11.64 -16.10 0.50
C LYS A 47 -10.66 -15.08 -0.11
N GLY A 48 -9.88 -15.48 -1.12
CA GLY A 48 -8.79 -14.68 -1.66
C GLY A 48 -7.54 -15.52 -1.92
N VAL A 49 -6.44 -14.83 -2.19
CA VAL A 49 -5.15 -15.43 -2.55
C VAL A 49 -4.23 -15.45 -1.34
N TYR A 50 -3.80 -16.64 -0.95
CA TYR A 50 -2.78 -16.84 0.08
C TYR A 50 -1.41 -16.83 -0.58
N TYR A 51 -0.51 -16.03 -0.03
CA TYR A 51 0.89 -15.96 -0.42
C TYR A 51 1.77 -16.44 0.73
N GLN A 52 2.79 -17.24 0.41
CA GLN A 52 3.87 -17.57 1.31
C GLN A 52 5.17 -17.04 0.71
N ALA A 53 5.89 -16.21 1.45
CA ALA A 53 7.23 -15.76 1.10
C ALA A 53 8.22 -16.00 2.23
N GLU A 54 9.50 -16.12 1.90
CA GLU A 54 10.57 -16.33 2.85
C GLU A 54 11.36 -15.03 3.02
N VAL A 55 11.25 -14.41 4.19
CA VAL A 55 11.91 -13.14 4.52
C VAL A 55 12.88 -13.39 5.65
N LEU A 56 14.17 -13.15 5.41
CA LEU A 56 15.25 -13.39 6.40
C LEU A 56 15.25 -14.83 6.97
N GLY A 57 14.98 -15.81 6.11
CA GLY A 57 14.91 -17.23 6.50
C GLY A 57 13.61 -17.65 7.20
N GLN A 58 12.69 -16.71 7.47
CA GLN A 58 11.41 -17.01 8.09
C GLN A 58 10.29 -17.06 7.04
N PRO A 59 9.47 -18.14 6.98
CA PRO A 59 8.29 -18.17 6.15
C PRO A 59 7.19 -17.26 6.73
N ILE A 60 6.72 -16.31 5.92
CA ILE A 60 5.62 -15.40 6.20
C ILE A 60 4.46 -15.78 5.28
N VAL A 61 3.26 -15.92 5.85
CA VAL A 61 2.03 -16.21 5.11
C VAL A 61 1.04 -15.07 5.34
N TRP A 62 0.45 -14.58 4.25
CA TRP A 62 -0.65 -13.60 4.31
C TRP A 62 -1.70 -13.90 3.25
N ILE A 63 -2.88 -13.31 3.43
CA ILE A 63 -3.98 -13.38 2.48
C ILE A 63 -4.25 -12.00 1.89
N THR A 64 -4.44 -11.95 0.58
CA THR A 64 -4.94 -10.79 -0.14
C THR A 64 -6.36 -11.09 -0.63
N PRO A 65 -7.37 -10.32 -0.19
CA PRO A 65 -8.74 -10.51 -0.66
C PRO A 65 -8.85 -10.13 -2.15
N TYR A 66 -9.82 -10.72 -2.84
CA TYR A 66 -10.14 -10.32 -4.21
C TYR A 66 -10.65 -8.87 -4.23
N ALA A 67 -10.37 -8.16 -5.32
CA ALA A 67 -10.79 -6.78 -5.54
C ALA A 67 -12.28 -6.68 -5.90
N PHE A 68 -13.16 -7.23 -5.04
CA PHE A 68 -14.60 -7.07 -5.14
C PHE A 68 -15.08 -6.01 -4.15
N SER A 69 -16.09 -5.24 -4.54
CA SER A 69 -16.82 -4.36 -3.63
C SER A 69 -17.53 -5.22 -2.59
N HIS A 70 -16.96 -5.27 -1.38
CA HIS A 70 -17.62 -5.93 -0.25
C HIS A 70 -18.68 -4.97 0.30
N ASP A 71 -19.87 -5.49 0.55
CA ASP A 71 -20.82 -4.81 1.43
C ASP A 71 -20.21 -4.75 2.83
N HIS A 72 -20.31 -3.58 3.46
CA HIS A 72 -19.77 -3.36 4.80
C HIS A 72 -20.79 -3.86 5.81
N PRO A 73 -20.58 -5.04 6.43
CA PRO A 73 -21.56 -5.59 7.34
C PRO A 73 -21.69 -4.67 8.57
N THR A 74 -22.92 -4.42 9.00
CA THR A 74 -23.25 -3.42 10.03
C THR A 74 -22.94 -3.90 11.45
N ASP A 75 -22.65 -5.18 11.63
CA ASP A 75 -22.31 -5.83 12.89
C ASP A 75 -20.83 -5.68 13.28
N VAL A 76 -19.99 -5.15 12.39
CA VAL A 76 -18.55 -4.95 12.64
C VAL A 76 -18.26 -3.53 13.13
N ASP A 77 -17.55 -3.42 14.26
CA ASP A 77 -17.06 -2.13 14.76
C ASP A 77 -15.78 -1.69 14.03
N TYR A 78 -15.97 -0.83 13.01
CA TYR A 78 -14.90 -0.25 12.22
C TYR A 78 -13.99 0.70 13.00
N ARG A 79 -14.43 1.27 14.13
CA ARG A 79 -13.57 2.15 14.95
C ARG A 79 -12.48 1.35 15.63
N VAL A 80 -12.83 0.20 16.20
CA VAL A 80 -11.86 -0.73 16.78
C VAL A 80 -10.92 -1.27 15.69
N MET A 81 -11.44 -1.64 14.53
CA MET A 81 -10.57 -2.09 13.43
C MET A 81 -9.60 -0.99 12.95
N ALA A 82 -10.02 0.28 12.99
CA ALA A 82 -9.18 1.41 12.59
C ALA A 82 -7.98 1.60 13.54
N THR A 83 -8.15 1.48 14.86
CA THR A 83 -7.05 1.62 15.83
C THR A 83 -6.02 0.50 15.67
N PHE A 84 -6.45 -0.74 15.48
CA PHE A 84 -5.54 -1.85 15.16
C PHE A 84 -4.80 -1.61 13.84
N THR A 85 -5.52 -1.10 12.83
CA THR A 85 -4.93 -0.82 11.52
C THR A 85 -3.86 0.26 11.62
N GLU A 86 -4.08 1.31 12.41
CA GLU A 86 -3.09 2.36 12.65
C GLU A 86 -1.79 1.78 13.22
N PHE A 87 -1.89 0.94 14.26
CA PHE A 87 -0.74 0.23 14.81
C PHE A 87 -0.02 -0.65 13.76
N TYR A 88 -0.77 -1.39 12.94
CA TYR A 88 -0.15 -2.23 11.91
C TYR A 88 0.48 -1.42 10.77
N THR A 89 -0.06 -0.23 10.45
CA THR A 89 0.54 0.63 9.42
C THR A 89 1.88 1.22 9.85
N THR A 90 2.01 1.65 11.12
CA THR A 90 3.29 2.14 11.64
C THR A 90 4.32 1.01 11.69
N LEU A 91 3.93 -0.16 12.20
CA LEU A 91 4.79 -1.36 12.21
C LEU A 91 5.26 -1.73 10.80
N LEU A 92 4.34 -1.86 9.84
CA LEU A 92 4.67 -2.24 8.46
C LEU A 92 5.55 -1.19 7.78
N GLY A 93 5.37 0.10 8.09
CA GLY A 93 6.24 1.18 7.60
C GLY A 93 7.70 1.01 8.03
N PHE A 94 7.95 0.74 9.31
CA PHE A 94 9.31 0.48 9.80
C PHE A 94 9.91 -0.82 9.25
N VAL A 95 9.10 -1.86 9.11
CA VAL A 95 9.52 -3.12 8.50
C VAL A 95 9.92 -2.89 7.04
N ASN A 96 9.10 -2.21 6.25
CA ASN A 96 9.42 -1.89 4.85
C ASN A 96 10.71 -1.07 4.76
N PHE A 97 10.87 -0.03 5.58
CA PHE A 97 12.09 0.77 5.62
C PHE A 97 13.34 -0.10 5.82
N ARG A 98 13.32 -0.99 6.82
CA ARG A 98 14.45 -1.88 7.10
C ARG A 98 14.69 -2.88 5.98
N LEU A 99 13.63 -3.49 5.44
CA LEU A 99 13.72 -4.49 4.38
C LEU A 99 14.28 -3.92 3.08
N TYR A 100 13.90 -2.70 2.71
CA TYR A 100 14.47 -2.00 1.56
C TYR A 100 15.96 -1.70 1.76
N GLN A 101 16.34 -1.23 2.95
CA GLN A 101 17.75 -0.98 3.28
C GLN A 101 18.59 -2.25 3.16
N LEU A 102 18.06 -3.42 3.55
CA LEU A 102 18.76 -4.71 3.43
C LEU A 102 18.99 -5.15 1.97
N LEU A 103 18.13 -4.72 1.03
CA LEU A 103 18.32 -4.94 -0.40
C LEU A 103 19.11 -3.83 -1.09
N ASN A 104 19.61 -2.83 -0.35
CA ASN A 104 20.22 -1.60 -0.87
C ASN A 104 19.29 -0.81 -1.80
N LEU A 105 17.98 -0.85 -1.54
CA LEU A 105 16.97 -0.05 -2.25
C LEU A 105 16.65 1.22 -1.48
N HIS A 106 16.36 2.31 -2.20
CA HIS A 106 15.93 3.56 -1.59
C HIS A 106 14.50 3.44 -1.07
N TYR A 107 14.26 3.88 0.17
CA TYR A 107 12.94 4.01 0.77
C TYR A 107 12.66 5.47 1.13
N PRO A 108 11.47 6.01 0.81
CA PRO A 108 10.36 5.36 0.11
C PRO A 108 10.66 5.14 -1.38
N PRO A 109 10.11 4.08 -2.00
CA PRO A 109 10.26 3.84 -3.44
C PRO A 109 9.53 4.92 -4.24
N LYS A 110 10.19 5.41 -5.29
CA LYS A 110 9.55 6.31 -6.26
C LYS A 110 8.69 5.47 -7.20
N LEU A 111 7.38 5.41 -6.94
CA LEU A 111 6.44 4.77 -7.86
C LEU A 111 6.27 5.68 -9.09
N GLU A 112 6.49 5.16 -10.31
CA GLU A 112 6.44 5.98 -11.54
C GLU A 112 5.13 6.74 -11.73
N GLY A 113 4.01 6.26 -11.16
CA GLY A 113 2.73 6.99 -11.18
C GLY A 113 2.72 8.29 -10.36
N GLN A 114 3.54 8.42 -9.32
CA GLN A 114 3.76 9.68 -8.61
C GLN A 114 4.71 10.58 -9.38
N ALA A 115 5.76 10.02 -10.00
CA ALA A 115 6.64 10.79 -10.87
C ALA A 115 5.89 11.40 -12.07
N GLN A 116 4.91 10.71 -12.65
CA GLN A 116 4.04 11.27 -13.70
C GLN A 116 3.05 12.32 -13.19
N ALA A 117 2.54 12.17 -11.96
CA ALA A 117 1.65 13.16 -11.36
C ALA A 117 2.42 14.43 -10.91
N GLU A 118 3.62 14.25 -10.37
CA GLU A 118 4.56 15.32 -10.02
C GLU A 118 5.14 16.00 -11.26
N ALA A 119 5.44 15.26 -12.34
CA ALA A 119 5.84 15.82 -13.63
C ALA A 119 4.71 16.66 -14.24
N LYS A 120 3.47 16.18 -14.22
CA LYS A 120 2.29 16.97 -14.67
C LYS A 120 2.03 18.19 -13.80
N ALA A 121 2.25 18.10 -12.49
CA ALA A 121 2.12 19.24 -11.58
C ALA A 121 3.24 20.27 -11.81
N SER A 122 4.46 19.81 -12.07
CA SER A 122 5.61 20.64 -12.45
C SER A 122 5.37 21.36 -13.78
N GLU A 123 4.97 20.64 -14.83
CA GLU A 123 4.64 21.22 -16.15
C GLU A 123 3.52 22.29 -16.07
N GLY A 124 2.52 22.09 -15.21
CA GLY A 124 1.47 23.08 -14.99
C GLY A 124 1.95 24.37 -14.31
N ILE A 125 2.97 24.29 -13.45
CA ILE A 125 3.56 25.48 -12.79
C ILE A 125 4.39 26.29 -13.79
N TYR A 126 5.18 25.62 -14.65
CA TYR A 126 5.97 26.29 -15.70
C TYR A 126 5.09 26.99 -16.76
N ALA A 127 3.90 26.44 -17.06
CA ALA A 127 2.96 27.06 -17.99
C ALA A 127 2.34 28.36 -17.44
N LEU A 128 2.01 28.41 -16.14
CA LEU A 128 1.41 29.58 -15.49
C LEU A 128 2.40 30.75 -15.33
N ASP A 129 3.67 30.45 -15.02
CA ASP A 129 4.72 31.48 -14.93
C ASP A 129 5.10 32.08 -16.30
N SER A 130 4.89 31.34 -17.38
CA SER A 130 5.13 31.83 -18.75
C SER A 130 4.08 32.83 -19.21
N GLU A 131 2.81 32.67 -18.77
CA GLU A 131 1.72 33.61 -19.08
C GLU A 131 1.80 34.89 -18.23
N SER A 132 2.31 34.80 -17.00
CA SER A 132 2.57 35.95 -16.11
C SER A 132 3.70 36.87 -16.60
N SER A 133 4.54 36.41 -17.52
CA SER A 133 5.74 37.15 -17.97
C SER A 133 5.51 37.95 -19.27
N MET A 134 4.28 37.97 -19.80
CA MET A 134 3.91 38.67 -21.04
C MET A 134 2.88 39.81 -20.84
N GLU A 135 2.74 40.34 -19.62
CA GLU A 135 2.04 41.60 -19.35
C GLU A 135 3.02 42.75 -19.05
#